data_AF-M3TIH0-F1
#
_entry.id   AF-M3TIH0-F1
#
_cell.length_a   1.000
_cell.length_b   1.000
_cell.length_c   1.000
_cell.angle_alpha   90.00
_cell.angle_beta   90.00
_cell.angle_gamma   90.00
#
_symmetry.space_group_name_H-M   'P 1'
#
loop_
_entity.id
_entity.type
_entity.pdbx_description
1 polymer ?
#
loop_
_entity_poly.entity_id
_entity_poly.type
_entity_poly.pdbx_seq_one_letter_code
_entity_poly.pdbx_strand_id
1 'polypeptide(L)'
;MQREEPQFTMFESPSDFYPTNGLPDKETAFLYFSETNFFAQTGGDIRLSPEEYSLEKIQPFKVFEYKREGKQSIYLIVRVENQEMKETIKYAFFICETNIYPAPTLSGVICNSIDNIMASVIDFYERIQDSVKIDPLKGYIWNGVPVPLEDFTTPLPSQKNFLSERNVAEAINSFLKTNPK
;
A
#
# COMPACT_ATOMS: atom_id res chain seq x y z
N MET A 1 7.34 -30.53 6.10
CA MET A 1 8.50 -29.64 6.08
C MET A 1 8.06 -28.30 6.62
N GLN A 2 8.50 -27.93 7.82
CA GLN A 2 8.31 -26.58 8.34
C GLN A 2 9.27 -25.65 7.59
N ARG A 3 8.76 -24.54 7.05
CA ARG A 3 9.60 -23.47 6.51
C ARG A 3 10.13 -22.68 7.70
N GLU A 4 11.43 -22.71 7.93
CA GLU A 4 12.07 -21.85 8.92
C GLU A 4 12.00 -20.40 8.43
N GLU A 5 11.45 -19.52 9.26
CA GLU A 5 11.50 -18.07 9.05
C GLU A 5 12.95 -17.60 9.26
N PRO A 6 13.52 -16.80 8.34
CA PRO A 6 14.89 -16.31 8.49
C PRO A 6 14.98 -15.39 9.71
N GLN A 7 15.83 -15.76 10.68
CA GLN A 7 16.17 -14.90 11.80
C GLN A 7 17.08 -13.75 11.34
N PHE A 8 16.68 -12.52 11.65
CA PHE A 8 17.45 -11.31 11.38
C PHE A 8 18.49 -11.11 12.49
N THR A 9 19.78 -11.31 12.18
CA THR A 9 20.87 -10.89 13.06
C THR A 9 21.16 -9.41 12.84
N MET A 10 21.15 -8.61 13.92
CA MET A 10 21.54 -7.20 13.91
C MET A 10 23.04 -7.09 13.62
N PHE A 11 23.40 -6.65 12.41
CA PHE A 11 24.69 -6.02 12.11
C PHE A 11 24.50 -4.50 12.03
N GLU A 12 25.61 -3.76 12.13
CA GLU A 12 25.72 -2.30 12.22
C GLU A 12 24.62 -1.56 11.45
N SER A 13 23.96 -0.62 12.13
CA SER A 13 22.79 0.07 11.57
C SER A 13 23.23 0.86 10.33
N PRO A 14 22.58 0.69 9.18
CA PRO A 14 22.88 1.44 7.95
C PRO A 14 22.94 2.96 8.18
N SER A 15 22.27 3.47 9.21
CA SER A 15 22.35 4.87 9.65
C SER A 15 23.75 5.43 9.79
N ASP A 16 24.74 4.61 10.15
CA ASP A 16 26.10 5.08 10.46
C ASP A 16 26.87 5.52 9.20
N PHE A 17 26.41 5.09 8.02
CA PHE A 17 27.02 5.40 6.72
C PHE A 17 26.21 6.42 5.91
N TYR A 18 25.10 6.92 6.45
CA TYR A 18 24.22 7.86 5.74
C TYR A 18 24.68 9.32 5.91
N PRO A 19 24.93 10.08 4.84
CA PRO A 19 25.38 11.47 4.96
C PRO A 19 24.29 12.39 5.54
N THR A 20 24.67 13.37 6.36
CA THR A 20 23.74 14.35 6.97
C THR A 20 22.91 15.13 5.94
N ASN A 21 23.45 15.31 4.74
CA ASN A 21 22.80 16.05 3.65
C ASN A 21 22.01 15.14 2.69
N GLY A 22 21.83 13.87 3.03
CA GLY A 22 21.27 12.87 2.12
C GLY A 22 22.33 12.28 1.20
N LEU A 23 21.92 11.25 0.45
CA LEU A 23 22.77 10.66 -0.57
C LEU A 23 22.92 11.66 -1.74
N PRO A 24 24.16 11.97 -2.17
CA PRO A 24 24.42 13.02 -3.15
C PRO A 24 24.11 12.60 -4.59
N ASP A 25 24.29 11.31 -4.91
CA ASP A 25 24.20 10.76 -6.26
C ASP A 25 23.77 9.28 -6.23
N LYS A 26 23.57 8.72 -7.43
CA LYS A 26 23.07 7.35 -7.62
C LYS A 26 24.10 6.29 -7.24
N GLU A 27 25.37 6.57 -7.49
CA GLU A 27 26.49 5.68 -7.16
C GLU A 27 26.59 5.50 -5.66
N THR A 28 26.58 6.60 -4.90
CA THR A 28 26.59 6.61 -3.45
C THR A 28 25.33 5.93 -2.91
N ALA A 29 24.17 6.15 -3.53
CA ALA A 29 22.93 5.49 -3.13
C ALA A 29 22.97 3.97 -3.30
N PHE A 30 23.61 3.46 -4.34
CA PHE A 30 23.79 2.02 -4.48
C PHE A 30 24.86 1.46 -3.56
N LEU A 31 25.98 2.16 -3.37
CA LEU A 31 26.99 1.75 -2.39
C LEU A 31 26.36 1.61 -1.00
N TYR A 32 25.53 2.58 -0.60
CA TYR A 32 24.73 2.50 0.61
C TYR A 32 23.84 1.24 0.65
N PHE A 33 23.19 0.89 -0.45
CA PHE A 33 22.38 -0.31 -0.56
C PHE A 33 23.19 -1.61 -0.52
N SER A 34 24.39 -1.64 -1.13
CA SER A 34 25.23 -2.84 -1.18
C SER A 34 25.73 -3.28 0.19
N GLU A 35 25.81 -2.35 1.14
CA GLU A 35 26.12 -2.64 2.55
C GLU A 35 24.94 -3.24 3.32
N THR A 36 23.74 -3.37 2.71
CA THR A 36 22.55 -3.88 3.41
C THR A 36 22.26 -5.35 3.14
N ASN A 37 21.58 -6.00 4.08
CA ASN A 37 21.09 -7.38 3.91
C ASN A 37 20.16 -7.57 2.70
N PHE A 38 19.47 -6.51 2.26
CA PHE A 38 18.63 -6.57 1.05
C PHE A 38 19.45 -6.87 -0.21
N PHE A 39 20.67 -6.34 -0.29
CA PHE A 39 21.57 -6.62 -1.41
C PHE A 39 21.99 -8.10 -1.43
N ALA A 40 22.45 -8.62 -0.29
CA ALA A 40 22.84 -10.03 -0.16
C ALA A 40 21.66 -10.99 -0.46
N GLN A 41 20.47 -10.71 0.08
CA GLN A 41 19.27 -11.53 -0.15
C GLN A 41 18.81 -11.52 -1.60
N THR A 42 19.06 -10.42 -2.32
CA THR A 42 18.79 -10.33 -3.75
C THR A 42 19.98 -10.76 -4.59
N GLY A 43 20.85 -11.64 -4.08
CA GLY A 43 21.92 -12.27 -4.85
C GLY A 43 22.98 -11.30 -5.37
N GLY A 44 23.14 -10.16 -4.69
CA GLY A 44 24.27 -9.27 -4.90
C GLY A 44 25.56 -9.91 -4.38
N ASP A 45 26.54 -10.08 -5.27
CA ASP A 45 27.89 -10.59 -4.95
C ASP A 45 28.98 -9.63 -5.48
N ILE A 46 28.61 -8.37 -5.68
CA ILE A 46 29.50 -7.39 -6.27
C ILE A 46 30.45 -6.89 -5.18
N ARG A 47 31.60 -7.54 -5.04
CA ARG A 47 32.76 -7.02 -4.29
C ARG A 47 33.54 -6.05 -5.17
N LEU A 48 32.96 -4.91 -5.53
CA LEU A 48 33.69 -3.84 -6.19
C LEU A 48 34.21 -2.85 -5.14
N SER A 49 35.47 -2.44 -5.25
CA SER A 49 35.97 -1.33 -4.45
C SER A 49 35.22 -0.04 -4.85
N PRO A 50 34.98 0.90 -3.91
CA PRO A 50 34.27 2.15 -4.21
C PRO A 50 34.89 2.95 -5.38
N GLU A 51 36.19 2.78 -5.61
CA GLU A 51 36.98 3.44 -6.66
C GLU A 51 36.75 2.85 -8.07
N GLU A 52 36.31 1.59 -8.16
CA GLU A 52 36.05 0.90 -9.43
C GLU A 52 34.57 0.90 -9.83
N TYR A 53 33.73 1.42 -8.93
CA TYR A 53 32.29 1.41 -9.00
C TYR A 53 31.76 2.34 -10.10
N SER A 54 30.85 1.84 -10.94
CA SER A 54 30.09 2.66 -11.89
C SER A 54 28.70 2.07 -12.14
N LEU A 55 27.72 2.92 -12.48
CA LEU A 55 26.34 2.50 -12.76
C LEU A 55 26.22 1.52 -13.95
N GLU A 56 27.22 1.45 -14.82
CA GLU A 56 27.26 0.51 -15.94
C GLU A 56 27.69 -0.90 -15.49
N LYS A 57 28.55 -0.98 -14.47
CA LYS A 57 29.13 -2.24 -13.97
C LYS A 57 28.25 -2.96 -12.96
N ILE A 58 27.20 -2.31 -12.46
CA ILE A 58 26.36 -2.84 -11.38
C ILE A 58 25.25 -3.75 -11.88
N GLN A 59 25.35 -4.24 -13.12
CA GLN A 59 24.41 -5.23 -13.62
C GLN A 59 24.35 -6.43 -12.66
N PRO A 60 23.15 -6.94 -12.34
CA PRO A 60 21.88 -6.66 -13.00
C PRO A 60 21.00 -5.59 -12.30
N PHE A 61 21.61 -4.58 -11.67
CA PHE A 61 20.90 -3.52 -10.98
C PHE A 61 20.82 -2.22 -11.79
N LYS A 62 19.78 -1.43 -11.52
CA LYS A 62 19.57 -0.08 -12.03
C LYS A 62 19.18 0.85 -10.89
N VAL A 63 19.61 2.09 -10.96
CA VAL A 63 19.34 3.12 -9.94
C VAL A 63 18.63 4.30 -10.60
N PHE A 64 17.46 4.65 -10.05
CA PHE A 64 16.69 5.81 -10.44
C PHE A 64 16.70 6.83 -9.31
N GLU A 65 16.70 8.11 -9.65
CA GLU A 65 16.65 9.22 -8.71
C GLU A 65 15.42 10.07 -9.01
N TYR A 66 14.70 10.45 -7.96
CA TYR A 66 13.63 11.43 -8.01
C TYR A 66 13.88 12.53 -6.98
N LYS A 67 13.95 13.78 -7.44
CA LYS A 67 14.22 14.95 -6.59
C LYS A 67 13.16 16.04 -6.83
N ARG A 68 12.51 16.48 -5.76
CA ARG A 68 11.65 17.68 -5.79
C ARG A 68 12.46 18.90 -5.35
N GLU A 69 12.09 20.07 -5.83
CA GLU A 69 12.73 21.33 -5.45
C GLU A 69 12.69 21.52 -3.92
N GLY A 70 13.83 21.86 -3.32
CA GLY A 70 13.97 22.04 -1.87
C GLY A 70 13.83 20.77 -1.02
N LYS A 71 13.83 19.58 -1.63
CA LYS A 71 13.76 18.29 -0.93
C LYS A 71 14.97 17.42 -1.24
N GLN A 72 15.28 16.49 -0.33
CA GLN A 72 16.28 15.45 -0.55
C GLN A 72 15.83 14.49 -1.66
N SER A 73 16.81 13.88 -2.33
CA SER A 73 16.57 12.90 -3.37
C SER A 73 16.03 11.59 -2.78
N ILE A 74 15.07 10.98 -3.48
CA ILE A 74 14.59 9.63 -3.25
C ILE A 74 15.21 8.74 -4.33
N TYR A 75 15.77 7.61 -3.94
CA TYR A 75 16.36 6.65 -4.87
C TYR A 75 15.51 5.39 -4.96
N LEU A 76 15.44 4.81 -6.15
CA LEU A 76 14.81 3.52 -6.41
C LEU A 76 15.86 2.60 -7.03
N ILE A 77 16.18 1.52 -6.33
CA ILE A 77 17.10 0.49 -6.80
C ILE A 77 16.28 -0.69 -7.30
N VAL A 78 16.56 -1.12 -8.52
CA VAL A 78 15.81 -2.17 -9.20
C VAL A 78 16.77 -3.25 -9.63
N ARG A 79 16.53 -4.48 -9.18
CA ARG A 79 17.18 -5.67 -9.74
C ARG A 79 16.33 -6.21 -10.88
N VAL A 80 16.94 -6.32 -12.04
CA VAL A 80 16.29 -6.83 -13.24
C VAL A 80 16.81 -8.21 -13.59
N GLU A 81 16.01 -9.00 -14.29
CA GLU A 81 16.44 -10.23 -14.92
C GLU A 81 16.18 -10.12 -16.42
N ASN A 82 17.21 -10.41 -17.21
CA ASN A 82 17.10 -10.47 -18.66
C ASN A 82 16.87 -11.92 -19.07
N GLN A 83 15.64 -12.26 -19.42
CA GLN A 83 15.30 -13.54 -20.04
C GLN A 83 14.75 -13.27 -21.44
N GLU A 84 15.26 -13.97 -22.46
CA GLU A 84 14.73 -13.92 -23.83
C GLU A 84 14.59 -12.49 -24.42
N MET A 85 15.60 -11.64 -24.22
CA MET A 85 15.60 -10.22 -24.62
C MET A 85 14.50 -9.36 -23.97
N LYS A 86 13.85 -9.85 -22.91
CA LYS A 86 12.87 -9.11 -22.12
C LYS A 86 13.41 -8.86 -20.72
N GLU A 87 13.55 -7.58 -20.40
CA GLU A 87 13.93 -7.15 -19.05
C GLU A 87 12.72 -7.21 -18.12
N THR A 88 12.84 -7.97 -17.03
CA THR A 88 11.78 -8.13 -16.03
C THR A 88 12.29 -7.69 -14.67
N ILE A 89 11.54 -6.81 -13.99
CA ILE A 89 11.86 -6.39 -12.64
C ILE A 89 11.58 -7.55 -11.67
N LYS A 90 12.58 -7.93 -10.87
CA LYS A 90 12.42 -8.95 -9.83
C LYS A 90 12.25 -8.37 -8.45
N TYR A 91 13.09 -7.38 -8.13
CA TYR A 91 13.08 -6.72 -6.85
C TYR A 91 13.26 -5.22 -7.07
N ALA A 92 12.61 -4.44 -6.23
CA ALA A 92 12.72 -3.00 -6.22
C ALA A 92 12.74 -2.51 -4.77
N PHE A 93 13.58 -1.52 -4.46
CA PHE A 93 13.76 -0.97 -3.14
C PHE A 93 13.82 0.55 -3.21
N PHE A 94 13.10 1.22 -2.33
CA PHE A 94 13.23 2.65 -2.15
C PHE A 94 14.29 2.95 -1.09
N ILE A 95 15.07 3.99 -1.32
CA ILE A 95 15.86 4.67 -0.30
C ILE A 95 15.23 6.04 -0.10
N CYS A 96 14.68 6.27 1.08
CA CYS A 96 14.17 7.58 1.50
C CYS A 96 14.77 7.92 2.84
N GLU A 97 15.48 9.06 2.89
CA GLU A 97 16.29 9.43 4.04
C GLU A 97 17.21 8.25 4.40
N THR A 98 17.37 7.92 5.68
CA THR A 98 18.22 6.82 6.15
C THR A 98 17.65 5.42 5.91
N ASN A 99 16.41 5.30 5.42
CA ASN A 99 15.68 4.03 5.41
C ASN A 99 15.65 3.39 4.03
N ILE A 100 15.82 2.07 3.99
CA ILE A 100 15.61 1.25 2.80
C ILE A 100 14.40 0.35 3.03
N TYR A 101 13.47 0.33 2.08
CA TYR A 101 12.30 -0.54 2.14
C TYR A 101 11.97 -1.17 0.77
N PRO A 102 11.45 -2.41 0.76
CA PRO A 102 10.95 -3.02 -0.47
C PRO A 102 9.86 -2.16 -1.10
N ALA A 103 9.96 -1.92 -2.41
CA ALA A 103 8.93 -1.24 -3.17
C ALA A 103 7.76 -2.20 -3.39
N PRO A 104 6.55 -1.90 -2.88
CA PRO A 104 5.42 -2.78 -3.04
C PRO A 104 4.94 -2.76 -4.50
N THR A 105 4.51 -3.90 -5.00
CA THR A 105 3.79 -3.94 -6.28
C THR A 105 2.40 -3.34 -6.10
N LEU A 106 1.90 -2.63 -7.12
CA LEU A 106 0.53 -2.09 -7.08
C LEU A 106 -0.49 -3.21 -6.86
N SER A 107 -0.28 -4.37 -7.48
CA SER A 107 -1.10 -5.56 -7.27
C SER A 107 -1.08 -6.02 -5.80
N GLY A 108 0.09 -6.06 -5.17
CA GLY A 108 0.21 -6.41 -3.75
C GLY A 108 -0.55 -5.45 -2.83
N VAL A 109 -0.44 -4.13 -3.08
CA VAL A 109 -1.19 -3.12 -2.32
C VAL A 109 -2.69 -3.30 -2.47
N ILE A 110 -3.16 -3.53 -3.71
CA ILE A 110 -4.57 -3.74 -4.00
C ILE A 110 -5.09 -5.01 -3.31
N CYS A 111 -4.39 -6.15 -3.44
CA CYS A 111 -4.81 -7.41 -2.82
C CYS A 111 -4.89 -7.29 -1.29
N ASN A 112 -3.87 -6.72 -0.63
CA ASN A 112 -3.90 -6.51 0.82
C ASN A 112 -5.08 -5.62 1.25
N SER A 113 -5.40 -4.61 0.46
CA SER A 113 -6.54 -3.72 0.75
C SER A 113 -7.88 -4.46 0.60
N ILE A 114 -8.01 -5.30 -0.44
CA ILE A 114 -9.20 -6.14 -0.64
C ILE A 114 -9.36 -7.13 0.52
N ASP A 115 -8.28 -7.80 0.93
CA ASP A 115 -8.33 -8.77 2.03
C ASP A 115 -8.80 -8.13 3.34
N ASN A 116 -8.33 -6.92 3.65
CA ASN A 116 -8.79 -6.17 4.83
C ASN A 116 -10.27 -5.80 4.76
N ILE A 117 -10.75 -5.41 3.58
CA ILE A 117 -12.18 -5.12 3.35
C ILE A 117 -12.98 -6.41 3.53
N MET A 118 -12.54 -7.51 2.93
CA MET A 118 -13.22 -8.81 3.02
C MET A 118 -13.28 -9.32 4.45
N ALA A 119 -12.19 -9.21 5.21
CA ALA A 119 -12.18 -9.54 6.64
C ALA A 119 -13.21 -8.72 7.41
N SER A 120 -13.27 -7.41 7.17
CA SER A 120 -14.26 -6.52 7.82
C SER A 120 -15.70 -6.88 7.45
N VAL A 121 -15.94 -7.28 6.19
CA VAL A 121 -17.27 -7.72 5.71
C VAL A 121 -17.67 -9.04 6.36
N ILE A 122 -16.75 -10.00 6.48
CA ILE A 122 -16.98 -11.29 7.14
C ILE A 122 -17.29 -11.05 8.63
N ASP A 123 -16.47 -10.27 9.33
CA ASP A 123 -16.70 -9.92 10.75
C ASP A 123 -18.07 -9.27 10.95
N PHE A 124 -18.47 -8.36 10.05
CA PHE A 124 -19.78 -7.75 10.10
C PHE A 124 -20.89 -8.77 9.86
N TYR A 125 -20.74 -9.62 8.83
CA TYR A 125 -21.69 -10.67 8.50
C TYR A 125 -21.91 -11.62 9.68
N GLU A 126 -20.85 -12.12 10.30
CA GLU A 126 -20.92 -13.02 11.46
C GLU A 126 -21.67 -12.37 12.63
N ARG A 127 -21.46 -11.07 12.88
CA ARG A 127 -22.20 -10.34 13.93
C ARG A 127 -23.70 -10.21 13.65
N ILE A 128 -24.08 -10.01 12.38
CA ILE A 128 -25.50 -9.81 12.02
C ILE A 128 -26.23 -11.12 11.71
N GLN A 129 -25.50 -12.20 11.40
CA GLN A 129 -26.08 -13.48 10.98
C GLN A 129 -27.01 -14.06 12.05
N ASP A 130 -26.64 -13.96 13.32
CA ASP A 130 -27.49 -14.40 14.45
C ASP A 130 -28.58 -13.37 14.82
N SER A 131 -28.40 -12.13 14.35
CA SER A 131 -29.33 -11.02 14.58
C SER A 131 -30.54 -11.06 13.64
N VAL A 132 -30.48 -11.75 12.50
CA VAL A 132 -31.59 -11.83 11.54
C VAL A 132 -32.03 -13.27 11.32
N LYS A 133 -33.26 -13.61 11.72
CA LYS A 133 -33.91 -14.89 11.40
C LYS A 133 -34.84 -14.73 10.21
N ILE A 134 -34.87 -15.72 9.32
CA ILE A 134 -35.86 -15.78 8.24
C ILE A 134 -37.04 -16.63 8.72
N ASP A 135 -38.20 -16.00 8.89
CA ASP A 135 -39.47 -16.67 9.13
C ASP A 135 -40.17 -16.91 7.79
N PRO A 136 -40.57 -18.16 7.46
CA PRO A 136 -41.18 -18.50 6.16
C PRO A 136 -42.48 -17.76 5.85
N LEU A 137 -43.19 -17.26 6.86
CA LEU A 137 -44.46 -16.54 6.72
C LEU A 137 -44.31 -15.03 6.85
N LYS A 138 -43.27 -14.56 7.55
CA LYS A 138 -43.07 -13.13 7.87
C LYS A 138 -41.85 -12.49 7.21
N GLY A 139 -41.01 -13.26 6.52
CA GLY A 139 -39.76 -12.79 5.92
C GLY A 139 -38.65 -12.59 6.95
N TYR A 140 -37.80 -11.58 6.77
CA TYR A 140 -36.65 -11.31 7.66
C TYR A 140 -37.09 -10.66 8.98
N ILE A 141 -36.75 -11.28 10.11
CA ILE A 141 -37.05 -10.83 11.48
C ILE A 141 -35.73 -10.53 12.21
N TRP A 142 -35.60 -9.33 12.78
CA TRP A 142 -34.46 -8.96 13.62
C TRP A 142 -34.67 -9.40 15.08
N ASN A 143 -33.75 -10.18 15.64
CA ASN A 143 -33.75 -10.61 17.04
C ASN A 143 -33.24 -9.47 17.94
N GLY A 144 -33.90 -9.22 19.07
CA GLY A 144 -33.38 -8.34 20.13
C GLY A 144 -33.60 -6.83 19.94
N VAL A 145 -34.16 -6.40 18.81
CA VAL A 145 -34.71 -5.05 18.67
C VAL A 145 -36.16 -5.10 19.18
N PRO A 146 -36.52 -4.45 20.31
CA PRO A 146 -37.93 -4.24 20.62
C PRO A 146 -38.49 -3.42 19.46
N VAL A 147 -39.31 -4.07 18.63
CA VAL A 147 -40.02 -3.40 17.54
C VAL A 147 -40.74 -2.22 18.18
N PRO A 148 -40.37 -0.95 17.88
CA PRO A 148 -41.33 0.11 18.08
C PRO A 148 -42.45 -0.27 17.12
N LEU A 149 -43.59 -0.68 17.67
CA LEU A 149 -44.82 -0.73 16.90
C LEU A 149 -45.08 0.73 16.51
N GLU A 150 -44.44 1.20 15.43
CA GLU A 150 -44.87 2.41 14.76
C GLU A 150 -46.29 2.11 14.30
N ASP A 151 -47.21 2.77 14.99
CA ASP A 151 -48.64 2.69 14.80
C ASP A 151 -48.93 3.06 13.34
N PHE A 152 -49.18 2.03 12.51
CA PHE A 152 -49.51 2.16 11.08
C PHE A 152 -50.80 2.97 10.82
N THR A 153 -51.45 3.46 11.88
CA THR A 153 -52.61 4.35 11.82
C THR A 153 -52.23 5.82 11.77
N THR A 154 -50.96 6.18 12.00
CA THR A 154 -50.50 7.57 11.88
C THR A 154 -50.31 7.88 10.39
N PRO A 155 -51.10 8.81 9.79
CA PRO A 155 -50.89 9.19 8.41
C PRO A 155 -49.47 9.75 8.26
N LEU A 156 -48.69 9.16 7.34
CA LEU A 156 -47.38 9.68 6.97
C LEU A 156 -47.53 11.18 6.68
N PRO A 157 -46.74 12.07 7.33
CA PRO A 157 -46.78 13.49 6.99
C PRO A 157 -46.51 13.61 5.50
N SER A 158 -47.35 14.35 4.77
CA SER A 158 -47.22 14.53 3.31
C SER A 158 -45.78 14.92 2.98
N GLN A 159 -45.01 13.95 2.49
CA GLN A 159 -43.57 14.10 2.32
C GLN A 159 -43.32 15.04 1.14
N LYS A 160 -43.12 16.33 1.43
CA LYS A 160 -42.69 17.30 0.41
C LYS A 160 -41.20 17.19 0.07
N ASN A 161 -40.42 16.39 0.81
CA ASN A 161 -38.96 16.32 0.65
C ASN A 161 -38.45 14.87 0.65
N PHE A 162 -39.07 13.99 -0.16
CA PHE A 162 -38.32 12.83 -0.63
C PHE A 162 -37.23 13.35 -1.57
N LEU A 163 -36.02 12.79 -1.48
CA LEU A 163 -34.87 13.13 -2.32
C LEU A 163 -35.30 13.21 -3.79
N SER A 164 -35.49 14.42 -4.32
CA SER A 164 -35.68 14.60 -5.75
C SER A 164 -34.31 14.58 -6.43
N GLU A 165 -34.24 14.11 -7.67
CA GLU A 165 -33.00 14.09 -8.48
C GLU A 165 -32.30 15.46 -8.51
N ARG A 166 -33.07 16.54 -8.37
CA ARG A 166 -32.57 17.91 -8.26
C ARG A 166 -31.73 18.15 -7.00
N ASN A 167 -32.14 17.61 -5.86
CA ASN A 167 -31.41 17.77 -4.58
C ASN A 167 -30.10 16.98 -4.59
N VAL A 168 -30.07 15.83 -5.27
CA VAL A 168 -28.86 15.03 -5.48
C VAL A 168 -27.89 15.76 -6.41
N ALA A 169 -28.39 16.32 -7.52
CA ALA A 169 -27.58 17.09 -8.46
C ALA A 169 -27.00 18.38 -7.84
N GLU A 170 -27.76 19.08 -6.99
CA GLU A 170 -27.28 20.26 -6.27
C GLU A 170 -26.20 19.91 -5.23
N ALA A 171 -26.35 18.78 -4.52
CA ALA A 171 -25.32 18.30 -3.58
C ALA A 171 -24.01 17.92 -4.29
N ILE A 172 -24.10 17.22 -5.43
CA ILE A 172 -22.93 16.86 -6.26
C ILE A 172 -22.23 18.12 -6.79
N ASN A 173 -22.99 19.10 -7.29
CA ASN A 173 -22.42 20.35 -7.79
C ASN A 173 -21.77 21.19 -6.69
N SER A 174 -22.34 21.18 -5.48
CA SER A 174 -21.74 21.85 -4.31
C SER A 174 -20.41 21.20 -3.91
N PHE A 175 -20.35 19.86 -3.91
CA PHE A 175 -19.12 19.12 -3.64
C PHE A 175 -18.01 19.43 -4.66
N LEU A 176 -18.34 19.44 -5.96
CA LEU A 176 -17.39 19.72 -7.04
C LEU A 176 -16.88 21.16 -7.04
N LYS A 177 -17.70 22.13 -6.60
CA LYS A 177 -17.27 23.54 -6.44
C LYS A 177 -16.33 23.76 -5.27
N THR A 178 -16.46 22.95 -4.21
CA THR A 178 -15.66 23.10 -2.99
C THR A 178 -14.29 22.40 -3.13
N ASN A 179 -14.18 21.44 -4.05
CA ASN A 179 -12.94 20.78 -4.43
C ASN A 179 -12.66 20.92 -5.95
N PRO A 180 -12.33 22.13 -6.44
CA PRO A 180 -11.82 22.25 -7.78
C PRO A 180 -10.43 21.59 -7.84
N LYS A 181 -10.16 20.82 -8.90
CA LYS A 181 -8.83 20.26 -9.18
C LYS A 181 -7.75 21.35 -9.23
#